data_AF-A0A948QD54-F1
#
_entry.id   AF-A0A948QD54-F1
#
_cell.length_a   1.000
_cell.length_b   1.000
_cell.length_c   1.000
_cell.angle_alpha   90.00
_cell.angle_beta   90.00
_cell.angle_gamma   90.00
#
_symmetry.space_group_name_H-M   'P 1'
#
loop_
_entity.id
_entity.type
_entity.pdbx_description
1 polymer ?
#
loop_
_entity_poly.entity_id
_entity_poly.type
_entity_poly.pdbx_seq_one_letter_code
_entity_poly.pdbx_strand_id
1 'polypeptide(L)'
;MERLKAFSDIFDSLTGRAKRHNQALRDVVDWSTSIHDLLIKYNIEESHNLDLILEHISEVKFDLTNIAYKARAIIPISKNIKGTKVSSLIEEIMRNLEEFRRQLINPDLNRTRLVPMLAKVCELFKNLQDSILETKYK
;
A
#
# COMPACT_ATOMS: atom_id res chain seq x y z
N MET A 1 24.90 28.42 8.27
CA MET A 1 23.98 27.29 7.99
C MET A 1 22.92 27.10 9.08
N GLU A 2 23.24 27.27 10.37
CA GLU A 2 22.28 27.06 11.48
C GLU A 2 21.04 27.96 11.45
N ARG A 3 21.18 29.24 11.05
CA ARG A 3 20.05 30.17 10.95
C ARG A 3 18.99 29.76 9.92
N LEU A 4 19.38 29.16 8.80
CA LEU A 4 18.45 28.68 7.77
C LEU A 4 17.65 27.45 8.26
N LYS A 5 18.29 26.61 9.08
CA LYS A 5 17.65 25.43 9.67
C LYS A 5 16.60 25.85 10.71
N ALA A 6 16.97 26.77 11.60
CA ALA A 6 16.05 27.33 12.58
C ALA A 6 14.82 28.00 11.95
N PHE A 7 15.00 28.73 10.83
CA PHE A 7 13.88 29.31 10.09
C PHE A 7 12.99 28.24 9.43
N SER A 8 13.56 27.19 8.85
CA SER A 8 12.80 26.06 8.30
C SER A 8 11.99 25.34 9.38
N ASP A 9 12.57 25.12 10.56
CA ASP A 9 11.92 24.40 11.66
C ASP A 9 10.77 25.23 12.26
N ILE A 10 10.94 26.56 12.38
CA ILE A 10 9.87 27.48 12.78
C ILE A 10 8.75 27.48 11.73
N PHE A 11 9.09 27.45 10.44
CA PHE A 11 8.10 27.44 9.36
C PHE A 11 7.34 26.10 9.27
N ASP A 12 8.02 24.97 9.45
CA ASP A 12 7.42 23.64 9.45
C ASP A 12 6.52 23.43 10.69
N SER A 13 6.89 24.03 11.83
CA SER A 13 6.07 24.15 13.05
C SER A 13 4.81 24.99 12.81
N LEU A 14 4.96 26.21 12.28
CA LEU A 14 3.84 27.13 12.01
C LEU A 14 2.87 26.61 10.94
N THR A 15 3.37 25.89 9.94
CA THR A 15 2.54 25.35 8.83
C THR A 15 1.98 23.96 9.13
N GLY A 16 2.29 23.37 10.29
CA GLY A 16 1.89 22.02 10.67
C GLY A 16 2.37 20.95 9.67
N ARG A 17 3.43 21.24 8.91
CA ARG A 17 3.86 20.41 7.79
C ARG A 17 4.50 19.11 8.26
N ALA A 18 5.30 19.17 9.33
CA ALA A 18 5.85 17.99 9.99
C ALA A 18 4.74 17.09 10.55
N LYS A 19 3.73 17.68 11.21
CA LYS A 19 2.56 16.96 11.71
C LYS A 19 1.79 16.24 10.59
N ARG A 20 1.50 16.93 9.47
CA ARG A 20 0.82 16.34 8.31
C ARG A 20 1.64 15.25 7.62
N HIS A 21 2.95 15.44 7.49
CA HIS A 21 3.87 14.42 6.95
C HIS A 21 3.86 13.15 7.82
N ASN A 22 4.03 13.31 9.14
CA ASN A 22 4.05 12.18 10.07
C ASN A 22 2.71 11.46 10.15
N GLN A 23 1.61 12.21 10.14
CA GLN A 23 0.27 11.60 10.10
C GLN A 23 0.07 10.81 8.81
N ALA A 24 0.42 11.39 7.66
CA ALA A 24 0.32 10.70 6.38
C ALA A 24 1.17 9.43 6.36
N LEU A 25 2.37 9.45 6.93
CA LEU A 25 3.23 8.28 7.03
C LEU A 25 2.60 7.18 7.91
N ARG A 26 2.00 7.55 9.05
CA ARG A 26 1.25 6.59 9.89
C ARG A 26 0.07 5.98 9.15
N ASP A 27 -0.75 6.81 8.51
CA ASP A 27 -1.93 6.34 7.77
C ASP A 27 -1.52 5.37 6.64
N VAL A 28 -0.40 5.63 5.97
CA VAL A 28 0.18 4.73 4.96
C VAL A 28 0.69 3.43 5.58
N VAL A 29 1.36 3.48 6.74
CA VAL A 29 1.84 2.29 7.46
C VAL A 29 0.67 1.42 7.91
N ASP A 30 -0.37 2.00 8.49
CA ASP A 30 -1.57 1.27 8.94
C ASP A 30 -2.27 0.59 7.74
N TRP A 31 -2.36 1.29 6.61
CA TRP A 31 -2.89 0.70 5.39
C TRP A 31 -1.99 -0.42 4.83
N SER A 32 -0.67 -0.25 4.84
CA SER A 32 0.28 -1.28 4.41
C SER A 32 0.21 -2.54 5.28
N THR A 33 -0.07 -2.38 6.57
CA THR A 33 -0.30 -3.50 7.50
C THR A 33 -1.50 -4.33 7.08
N SER A 34 -2.59 -3.68 6.64
CA SER A 34 -3.76 -4.39 6.12
C SER A 34 -3.44 -5.25 4.87
N ILE A 35 -2.47 -4.83 4.04
CA ILE A 35 -2.01 -5.64 2.90
C ILE A 35 -1.19 -6.82 3.40
N HIS A 36 -0.24 -6.57 4.30
CA HIS A 36 0.59 -7.65 4.86
C HIS A 36 -0.25 -8.71 5.56
N ASP A 37 -1.26 -8.31 6.34
CA ASP A 37 -2.21 -9.21 6.98
C ASP A 37 -2.93 -10.10 5.97
N LEU A 38 -3.34 -9.54 4.82
CA LEU A 38 -3.94 -10.32 3.72
C LEU A 38 -2.94 -11.32 3.13
N LEU A 39 -1.68 -10.89 2.91
CA LEU A 39 -0.65 -11.75 2.34
C LEU A 39 -0.32 -12.93 3.25
N ILE A 40 -0.27 -12.70 4.57
CA ILE A 40 -0.07 -13.74 5.58
C ILE A 40 -1.30 -14.65 5.66
N LYS A 41 -2.50 -14.07 5.80
CA LYS A 41 -3.77 -14.82 5.99
C LYS A 41 -3.99 -15.86 4.88
N TYR A 42 -3.58 -15.56 3.65
CA TYR A 42 -3.73 -16.44 2.50
C TYR A 42 -2.42 -17.06 2.00
N ASN A 43 -1.37 -17.05 2.83
CA ASN A 43 -0.05 -17.65 2.55
C ASN A 43 0.55 -17.27 1.17
N ILE A 44 0.36 -16.01 0.78
CA ILE A 44 0.76 -15.48 -0.51
C ILE A 44 2.28 -15.26 -0.56
N GLU A 45 2.87 -14.77 0.53
CA GLU A 45 4.30 -14.43 0.60
C GLU A 45 5.21 -15.64 0.38
N GLU A 46 4.89 -16.80 0.93
CA GLU A 46 5.78 -17.97 0.88
C GLU A 46 5.61 -18.81 -0.38
N SER A 47 4.37 -18.95 -0.86
CA SER A 47 4.05 -20.01 -1.83
C SER A 47 3.51 -19.49 -3.16
N HIS A 48 3.02 -18.25 -3.22
CA HIS A 48 2.18 -17.75 -4.32
C HIS A 48 1.07 -18.75 -4.72
N ASN A 49 0.66 -19.62 -3.79
CA ASN A 49 -0.24 -20.72 -4.07
C ASN A 49 -1.66 -20.17 -4.19
N LEU A 50 -2.21 -20.24 -5.40
CA LEU A 50 -3.57 -19.80 -5.67
C LEU A 50 -4.60 -20.68 -4.97
N ASP A 51 -4.28 -21.92 -4.62
CA ASP A 51 -5.28 -22.88 -4.15
C ASP A 51 -5.99 -22.38 -2.88
N LEU A 52 -5.25 -21.84 -1.91
CA LEU A 52 -5.84 -21.27 -0.68
C LEU A 52 -6.67 -20.00 -0.95
N ILE A 53 -6.25 -19.18 -1.92
CA ILE A 53 -7.03 -18.01 -2.37
C ILE A 53 -8.34 -18.45 -3.01
N LEU A 54 -8.32 -19.54 -3.78
CA LEU A 54 -9.49 -20.06 -4.48
C LEU A 54 -10.45 -20.78 -3.52
N GLU A 55 -9.93 -21.47 -2.51
CA GLU A 55 -10.72 -22.06 -1.43
C GLU A 55 -11.50 -21.01 -0.63
N HIS A 56 -10.90 -19.83 -0.39
CA HIS A 56 -11.50 -18.72 0.37
C HIS A 56 -11.88 -17.51 -0.50
N ILE A 57 -12.26 -17.73 -1.76
CA ILE A 57 -12.39 -16.67 -2.77
C ILE A 57 -13.33 -15.51 -2.36
N SER A 58 -14.41 -15.82 -1.65
CA SER A 58 -15.38 -14.83 -1.18
C SER A 58 -14.78 -13.91 -0.10
N GLU A 59 -14.04 -14.48 0.84
CA GLU A 59 -13.36 -13.73 1.89
C GLU A 59 -12.23 -12.88 1.30
N VAL A 60 -11.41 -13.46 0.41
CA VAL A 60 -10.33 -12.74 -0.27
C VAL A 60 -10.90 -11.53 -1.02
N LYS A 61 -11.99 -11.70 -1.77
CA LYS A 61 -12.66 -10.59 -2.48
C LYS A 61 -13.15 -9.50 -1.53
N PHE A 62 -13.66 -9.87 -0.35
CA PHE A 62 -14.10 -8.93 0.66
C PHE A 62 -12.92 -8.14 1.24
N ASP A 63 -11.84 -8.84 1.62
CA ASP A 63 -10.63 -8.22 2.17
C ASP A 63 -9.96 -7.29 1.15
N LEU A 64 -9.84 -7.72 -0.11
CA LEU A 64 -9.36 -6.87 -1.22
C LEU A 64 -10.22 -5.62 -1.42
N THR A 65 -11.54 -5.75 -1.30
CA THR A 65 -12.47 -4.61 -1.42
C THR A 65 -12.24 -3.61 -0.29
N ASN A 66 -12.08 -4.09 0.94
CA ASN A 66 -11.82 -3.23 2.10
C ASN A 66 -10.48 -2.51 1.98
N ILE A 67 -9.42 -3.21 1.57
CA ILE A 67 -8.08 -2.62 1.37
C ILE A 67 -8.12 -1.56 0.27
N ALA A 68 -8.76 -1.86 -0.87
CA ALA A 68 -8.89 -0.90 -1.98
C ALA A 68 -9.72 0.32 -1.58
N TYR A 69 -10.80 0.13 -0.81
CA TYR A 69 -11.61 1.24 -0.29
C TYR A 69 -10.80 2.16 0.61
N LYS A 70 -10.03 1.61 1.57
CA LYS A 70 -9.13 2.40 2.43
C LYS A 70 -8.08 3.14 1.60
N ALA A 71 -7.50 2.51 0.58
CA ALA A 71 -6.49 3.12 -0.29
C ALA A 71 -6.97 4.44 -0.91
N ARG A 72 -8.24 4.54 -1.31
CA ARG A 72 -8.82 5.76 -1.89
C ARG A 72 -8.76 6.97 -0.95
N ALA A 73 -8.92 6.74 0.35
CA ALA A 73 -8.78 7.79 1.36
C ALA A 73 -7.30 8.14 1.62
N ILE A 74 -6.40 7.15 1.52
CA ILE A 74 -4.96 7.31 1.78
C ILE A 74 -4.24 8.04 0.63
N ILE A 75 -4.60 7.79 -0.63
CA ILE A 75 -3.96 8.40 -1.81
C ILE A 75 -3.81 9.93 -1.68
N PRO A 76 -4.87 10.73 -1.43
CA PRO A 76 -4.71 12.17 -1.30
C PRO A 76 -3.85 12.59 -0.09
N ILE A 77 -3.86 11.82 1.00
CA ILE A 77 -3.09 12.08 2.22
C ILE A 77 -1.60 11.80 1.99
N SER A 78 -1.28 10.71 1.28
CA SER A 78 0.09 10.26 1.00
C SER A 78 0.90 11.27 0.19
N LYS A 79 0.24 12.19 -0.54
CA LYS A 79 0.89 13.32 -1.24
C LYS A 79 1.59 14.29 -0.30
N ASN A 80 1.26 14.27 0.99
CA ASN A 80 1.95 15.08 2.00
C ASN A 80 3.31 14.49 2.42
N ILE A 81 3.59 13.22 2.08
CA ILE A 81 4.87 12.57 2.33
C ILE A 81 5.87 13.07 1.29
N LYS A 82 6.89 13.81 1.75
CA LYS A 82 7.92 14.36 0.86
C LYS A 82 9.04 13.36 0.60
N GLY A 83 9.56 13.40 -0.63
CA GLY A 83 10.86 12.81 -0.98
C GLY A 83 10.80 11.39 -1.53
N THR A 84 9.61 10.80 -1.68
CA THR A 84 9.43 9.42 -2.12
C THR A 84 8.26 9.27 -3.09
N LYS A 85 8.22 8.14 -3.81
CA LYS A 85 7.15 7.75 -4.74
C LYS A 85 5.98 7.04 -4.05
N VAL A 86 5.79 7.27 -2.75
CA VAL A 86 4.78 6.54 -1.94
C VAL A 86 3.38 6.69 -2.53
N SER A 87 2.93 7.90 -2.85
CA SER A 87 1.59 8.12 -3.41
C SER A 87 1.37 7.35 -4.73
N SER A 88 2.35 7.34 -5.63
CA SER A 88 2.24 6.61 -6.90
C SER A 88 2.23 5.09 -6.71
N LEU A 89 3.01 4.57 -5.74
CA LEU A 89 3.03 3.16 -5.41
C LEU A 89 1.69 2.70 -4.83
N ILE A 90 1.09 3.49 -3.93
CA ILE A 90 -0.24 3.20 -3.36
C ILE A 90 -1.30 3.14 -4.46
N GLU A 91 -1.29 4.11 -5.38
CA GLU A 91 -2.21 4.11 -6.52
C GLU A 91 -2.02 2.88 -7.41
N GLU A 92 -0.78 2.47 -7.66
CA GLU A 92 -0.49 1.30 -8.48
C GLU A 92 -0.91 -0.01 -7.77
N ILE A 93 -0.59 -0.17 -6.49
CA ILE A 93 -1.05 -1.31 -5.68
C ILE A 93 -2.57 -1.39 -5.70
N MET A 94 -3.28 -0.29 -5.44
CA MET A 94 -4.74 -0.26 -5.45
C MET A 94 -5.30 -0.75 -6.79
N ARG A 95 -4.77 -0.28 -7.92
CA ARG A 95 -5.20 -0.73 -9.26
C ARG A 95 -4.98 -2.23 -9.46
N ASN A 96 -3.82 -2.75 -9.06
CA ASN A 96 -3.52 -4.19 -9.22
C ASN A 96 -4.37 -5.06 -8.26
N LEU A 97 -4.68 -4.60 -7.05
CA LEU A 97 -5.59 -5.29 -6.13
C LEU A 97 -7.03 -5.32 -6.66
N GLU A 98 -7.51 -4.21 -7.23
CA GLU A 98 -8.85 -4.17 -7.86
C GLU A 98 -8.93 -5.09 -9.07
N GLU A 99 -7.88 -5.13 -9.89
CA GLU A 99 -7.82 -6.02 -11.04
C GLU A 99 -7.72 -7.48 -10.60
N PHE A 100 -6.90 -7.81 -9.61
CA PHE A 100 -6.80 -9.15 -9.03
C PHE A 100 -8.17 -9.64 -8.54
N ARG A 101 -8.88 -8.79 -7.80
CA ARG A 101 -10.25 -9.07 -7.36
C ARG A 101 -11.22 -9.35 -8.52
N ARG A 102 -11.10 -8.65 -9.65
CA ARG A 102 -11.92 -8.90 -10.85
C ARG A 102 -11.59 -10.23 -11.49
N GLN A 103 -10.30 -10.57 -11.59
CA GLN A 103 -9.85 -11.85 -12.16
C GLN A 103 -10.35 -13.05 -11.33
N LEU A 104 -10.50 -12.87 -10.01
CA LEU A 104 -11.14 -13.85 -9.11
C LEU A 104 -12.65 -14.04 -9.35
N ILE A 105 -13.32 -13.29 -10.25
CA ILE A 105 -14.73 -13.56 -10.59
C ILE A 105 -14.87 -14.89 -11.32
N ASN A 106 -13.97 -15.17 -12.26
CA ASN A 106 -13.93 -16.42 -13.03
C ASN A 106 -12.51 -17.01 -12.97
N PRO A 107 -12.11 -17.60 -11.84
CA PRO A 107 -10.71 -17.98 -11.59
C PRO A 107 -10.22 -19.06 -12.55
N ASP A 108 -11.05 -20.02 -12.94
CA ASP A 108 -10.67 -21.13 -13.84
C ASP A 108 -10.23 -20.64 -15.22
N LEU A 109 -10.85 -19.56 -15.71
CA LEU A 109 -10.50 -18.93 -16.99
C LEU A 109 -9.28 -18.01 -16.88
N ASN A 110 -8.93 -17.60 -15.65
CA ASN A 110 -7.95 -16.55 -15.38
C ASN A 110 -6.73 -17.03 -14.59
N ARG A 111 -6.59 -18.34 -14.30
CA ARG A 111 -5.49 -18.88 -13.47
C ARG A 111 -4.10 -18.46 -13.97
N THR A 112 -3.90 -18.44 -15.28
CA THR A 112 -2.66 -17.98 -15.93
C THR A 112 -2.36 -16.49 -15.76
N ARG A 113 -3.38 -15.68 -15.47
CA ARG A 113 -3.27 -14.24 -15.19
C ARG A 113 -3.17 -13.95 -13.69
N LEU A 114 -3.74 -14.80 -12.85
CA LEU A 114 -3.77 -14.61 -11.39
C LEU A 114 -2.37 -14.73 -10.77
N VAL A 115 -1.57 -15.73 -11.16
CA VAL A 115 -0.20 -15.91 -10.64
C VAL A 115 0.71 -14.68 -10.88
N PRO A 116 0.88 -14.19 -12.12
CA PRO A 116 1.75 -13.03 -12.37
C PRO A 116 1.21 -11.75 -11.72
N MET A 117 -0.12 -11.64 -11.57
CA MET A 117 -0.72 -10.49 -10.90
C MET A 117 -0.45 -10.49 -9.40
N LEU A 118 -0.49 -11.67 -8.76
CA LEU A 118 -0.11 -11.86 -7.37
C LEU A 118 1.36 -11.49 -7.14
N ALA A 119 2.26 -12.00 -7.98
CA ALA A 119 3.68 -11.67 -7.92
C ALA A 119 3.92 -10.16 -8.06
N LYS A 120 3.22 -9.50 -8.99
CA LYS A 120 3.30 -8.05 -9.18
C LYS A 120 2.80 -7.28 -7.95
N VAL A 121 1.72 -7.73 -7.31
CA VAL A 121 1.24 -7.12 -6.05
C VAL A 121 2.30 -7.25 -4.96
N CYS A 122 2.92 -8.42 -4.79
CA CYS A 122 4.00 -8.63 -3.82
C CYS A 122 5.20 -7.71 -4.09
N GLU A 123 5.63 -7.60 -5.35
CA GLU A 123 6.73 -6.72 -5.75
C GLU A 123 6.43 -5.25 -5.44
N LEU A 124 5.26 -4.77 -5.83
CA LEU A 124 4.84 -3.39 -5.56
C LEU A 124 4.73 -3.12 -4.06
N PHE A 125 4.24 -4.08 -3.30
CA PHE A 125 4.13 -3.98 -1.85
C PHE A 125 5.51 -3.88 -1.19
N LYS A 126 6.48 -4.69 -1.62
CA LYS A 126 7.86 -4.60 -1.16
C LYS A 126 8.47 -3.22 -1.49
N ASN A 127 8.28 -2.73 -2.71
CA ASN A 127 8.76 -1.39 -3.10
C ASN A 127 8.14 -0.28 -2.24
N LEU A 128 6.88 -0.44 -1.81
CA LEU A 128 6.24 0.47 -0.88
C LEU A 128 6.88 0.40 0.51
N GLN A 129 7.12 -0.81 1.05
CA GLN A 129 7.79 -0.99 2.34
C GLN A 129 9.17 -0.35 2.34
N ASP A 130 9.97 -0.59 1.30
CA ASP A 130 11.29 0.03 1.14
C ASP A 130 11.18 1.56 1.10
N SER A 131 10.21 2.10 0.35
CA SER A 131 9.95 3.54 0.29
C SER A 131 9.53 4.14 1.64
N ILE A 132 8.77 3.40 2.45
CA ILE A 132 8.38 3.81 3.81
C ILE A 132 9.61 3.83 4.72
N LEU A 133 10.47 2.81 4.66
CA LEU A 133 11.69 2.71 5.47
C LEU A 133 12.70 3.82 5.16
N GLU A 134 12.81 4.22 3.89
CA GLU A 134 13.65 5.35 3.47
C GLU A 134 13.06 6.71 3.90
N THR A 135 11.75 6.77 4.17
CA THR A 135 11.07 8.01 4.57
C THR A 135 11.33 8.31 6.05
N LYS A 136 12.01 9.43 6.32
CA LYS A 136 12.21 9.91 7.69
C LYS A 136 10.96 10.57 8.24
N TYR A 137 10.63 10.25 9.49
CA TYR A 137 9.76 11.08 10.33
C TYR A 137 10.40 12.47 10.52
N LYS A 138 9.57 13.51 10.60
CA LYS A 138 9.97 14.91 10.68
C LYS A 138 9.64 15.56 12.00
#